data_AF-A0A2S9FLR4-F1
#
_entry.id   AF-A0A2S9FLR4-F1
#
_cell.length_a   1.000
_cell.length_b   1.000
_cell.length_c   1.000
_cell.angle_alpha   90.00
_cell.angle_beta   90.00
_cell.angle_gamma   90.00
#
_symmetry.space_group_name_H-M   'P 1'
#
loop_
_entity.id
_entity.type
_entity.pdbx_description
1 polymer ?
#
loop_
_entity_poly.entity_id
_entity_poly.type
_entity_poly.pdbx_seq_one_letter_code
_entity_poly.pdbx_strand_id
1 'polypeptide(L)'
;QDIGGWIRLGLVPNQNHAWLNGLLCAPGLPTIAVLDFAAPLPEDHTRARSDGIELDQDVTEPLRTYRISLRGRGQAHDDPAALLRSEAGRPVDVIMDLTWTSVGRPYQYRISPRYEIPCTVTGTVAADGHTYEFADVPGQRDHSWASRDWW
;
A
#
# COMPACT_ATOMS: atom_id res chain seq x y z
N GLN A 1 9.56 6.15 15.89
CA GLN A 1 8.48 6.79 15.10
C GLN A 1 7.36 5.74 15.11
N ASP A 2 6.36 5.85 16.00
CA ASP A 2 5.33 4.81 16.18
C ASP A 2 4.30 4.87 15.05
N ILE A 3 4.76 4.68 13.82
CA ILE A 3 3.98 4.84 12.60
C ILE A 3 4.01 3.55 11.79
N GLY A 4 2.85 3.14 11.31
CA GLY A 4 2.66 1.98 10.46
C GLY A 4 2.09 2.38 9.12
N GLY A 5 2.51 1.67 8.06
CA GLY A 5 2.04 1.88 6.71
C GLY A 5 1.54 0.59 6.07
N TRP A 6 0.61 0.73 5.13
CA TRP A 6 0.13 -0.37 4.30
C TRP A 6 -0.14 0.12 2.88
N ILE A 7 0.32 -0.63 1.88
CA ILE A 7 0.11 -0.32 0.46
C ILE A 7 -0.44 -1.57 -0.22
N ARG A 8 -1.43 -1.40 -1.08
CA ARG A 8 -2.03 -2.48 -1.85
C ARG A 8 -2.42 -2.05 -3.26
N LEU A 9 -2.04 -2.88 -4.22
CA LEU A 9 -2.71 -2.99 -5.52
C LEU A 9 -3.55 -4.27 -5.51
N GLY A 10 -4.86 -4.16 -5.67
CA GLY A 10 -5.76 -5.28 -5.93
C GLY A 10 -6.27 -5.21 -7.36
N LEU A 11 -6.12 -6.28 -8.14
CA LEU A 11 -6.70 -6.36 -9.49
C LEU A 11 -7.99 -7.18 -9.43
N VAL A 12 -9.08 -6.65 -9.97
CA VAL A 12 -10.39 -7.35 -10.03
C VAL A 12 -10.89 -7.43 -11.48
N PRO A 13 -10.22 -8.21 -12.36
CA PRO A 13 -10.46 -8.15 -13.80
C PRO A 13 -11.90 -8.51 -14.21
N ASN A 14 -12.54 -9.43 -13.47
CA ASN A 14 -13.93 -9.82 -13.71
C ASN A 14 -14.95 -8.70 -13.44
N GLN A 15 -14.57 -7.65 -12.72
CA GLN A 15 -15.38 -6.46 -12.47
C GLN A 15 -14.82 -5.20 -13.14
N ASN A 16 -13.77 -5.34 -13.96
CA ASN A 16 -13.14 -4.27 -14.72
C ASN A 16 -12.65 -3.08 -13.86
N HIS A 17 -12.13 -3.34 -12.66
CA HIS A 17 -11.53 -2.32 -11.79
C HIS A 17 -10.34 -2.86 -10.99
N ALA A 18 -9.62 -1.92 -10.37
CA ALA A 18 -8.55 -2.16 -9.43
C ALA A 18 -8.79 -1.38 -8.13
N TRP A 19 -8.14 -1.85 -7.07
CA TRP A 19 -8.06 -1.17 -5.77
C TRP A 19 -6.66 -0.61 -5.57
N LEU A 20 -6.56 0.69 -5.40
CA LEU A 20 -5.35 1.40 -4.99
C LEU A 20 -5.51 1.85 -3.55
N ASN A 21 -4.67 1.33 -2.67
CA ASN A 21 -4.70 1.70 -1.27
C ASN A 21 -3.30 2.07 -0.77
N GLY A 22 -3.22 3.18 -0.03
CA GLY A 22 -2.11 3.57 0.81
C GLY A 22 -2.66 4.05 2.14
N LEU A 23 -2.21 3.48 3.25
CA LEU A 23 -2.60 3.87 4.60
C LEU A 23 -1.36 4.23 5.42
N LEU A 24 -1.50 5.24 6.27
CA LEU A 24 -0.52 5.63 7.27
C LEU A 24 -1.25 5.90 8.59
N CYS A 25 -0.79 5.26 9.67
CA CYS A 25 -1.43 5.35 10.99
C CYS A 25 -0.37 5.50 12.07
N ALA A 26 -0.66 6.31 13.10
CA ALA A 26 0.17 6.43 14.29
C ALA A 26 -0.69 6.81 15.51
N PRO A 27 -0.29 6.43 16.74
CA PRO A 27 -0.99 6.84 17.95
C PRO A 27 -1.09 8.37 18.06
N GLY A 28 -2.30 8.87 18.30
CA GLY A 28 -2.54 10.31 18.48
C GLY A 28 -2.41 11.16 17.21
N LEU A 29 -2.20 10.54 16.04
CA LEU A 29 -2.20 11.21 14.74
C LEU A 29 -3.40 10.75 13.90
N PRO A 30 -3.88 11.57 12.95
CA PRO A 30 -4.93 11.16 12.02
C PRO A 30 -4.49 9.95 11.21
N THR A 31 -5.43 9.07 10.87
CA THR A 31 -5.19 8.06 9.83
C THR A 31 -5.22 8.74 8.46
N ILE A 32 -4.14 8.60 7.70
CA ILE A 32 -4.07 9.11 6.33
C ILE A 32 -4.36 7.97 5.36
N ALA A 33 -5.28 8.21 4.43
CA ALA A 33 -5.74 7.21 3.48
C ALA A 33 -5.72 7.76 2.04
N VAL A 34 -4.97 7.09 1.17
CA VAL A 34 -4.99 7.25 -0.28
C VAL A 34 -5.76 6.05 -0.82
N LEU A 35 -7.02 6.24 -1.21
CA LEU A 35 -7.92 5.13 -1.55
C LEU A 35 -8.62 5.40 -2.88
N ASP A 36 -8.60 4.40 -3.75
CA ASP A 36 -9.52 4.28 -4.87
C ASP A 36 -9.91 2.82 -5.06
N PHE A 37 -11.21 2.53 -4.97
CA PHE A 37 -11.78 1.19 -5.12
C PHE A 37 -12.40 0.96 -6.51
N ALA A 38 -12.34 1.96 -7.39
CA ALA A 38 -12.84 1.93 -8.74
C ALA A 38 -11.78 2.38 -9.77
N ALA A 39 -10.50 2.28 -9.39
CA ALA A 39 -9.40 2.63 -10.28
C ALA A 39 -9.47 1.77 -11.56
N PRO A 40 -9.06 2.30 -12.71
CA PRO A 40 -9.00 1.50 -13.93
C PRO A 40 -8.02 0.33 -13.77
N LEU A 41 -8.28 -0.77 -14.46
CA LEU A 41 -7.28 -1.83 -14.58
C LEU A 41 -6.03 -1.28 -15.29
N PRO A 42 -4.84 -1.42 -14.71
CA PRO A 42 -3.63 -0.99 -15.38
C PRO A 42 -3.25 -1.95 -16.51
N GLU A 43 -2.74 -1.42 -17.62
CA GLU A 43 -2.17 -2.23 -18.71
C GLU A 43 -0.90 -2.99 -18.25
N ASP A 44 -0.12 -2.33 -17.39
CA ASP A 44 1.04 -2.90 -16.72
C ASP A 44 0.75 -2.99 -15.21
N HIS A 45 0.71 -4.20 -14.66
CA HIS A 45 0.44 -4.45 -13.24
C HIS A 45 1.46 -3.82 -12.27
N THR A 46 2.58 -3.30 -12.77
CA THR A 46 3.58 -2.57 -12.00
C THR A 46 3.36 -1.05 -12.01
N ARG A 47 2.47 -0.54 -12.88
CA ARG A 47 2.20 0.88 -13.10
C ARG A 47 0.71 1.14 -13.02
N ALA A 48 0.20 1.42 -11.82
CA ALA A 48 -1.21 1.73 -11.64
C ALA A 48 -1.43 3.23 -11.49
N ARG A 49 -2.49 3.73 -12.12
CA ARG A 49 -2.85 5.14 -12.19
C ARG A 49 -4.33 5.31 -11.96
N SER A 50 -4.69 6.33 -11.19
CA SER A 50 -6.06 6.81 -11.07
C SER A 50 -6.06 8.33 -10.85
N ASP A 51 -7.25 8.93 -10.67
CA ASP A 51 -7.41 10.37 -10.47
C ASP A 51 -6.58 10.86 -9.27
N GLY A 52 -5.43 11.46 -9.57
CA GLY A 52 -4.48 11.96 -8.58
C GLY A 52 -3.74 10.88 -7.79
N ILE A 53 -3.67 9.62 -8.26
CA ILE A 53 -2.90 8.54 -7.61
C ILE A 53 -1.98 7.88 -8.63
N GLU A 54 -0.69 7.82 -8.30
CA GLU A 54 0.34 7.08 -9.01
C GLU A 54 0.94 6.03 -8.08
N LEU A 55 0.87 4.76 -8.48
CA LEU A 55 1.51 3.65 -7.80
C LEU A 55 2.44 2.94 -8.77
N ASP A 56 3.73 2.93 -8.43
CA ASP A 56 4.78 2.23 -9.15
C ASP A 56 5.39 1.15 -8.29
N GLN A 57 5.59 -0.02 -8.90
CA GLN A 57 6.19 -1.17 -8.26
C GLN A 57 7.39 -1.66 -9.07
N ASP A 58 8.49 -1.97 -8.41
CA ASP A 58 9.68 -2.50 -9.08
C ASP A 58 10.22 -3.74 -8.35
N VAL A 59 10.27 -4.86 -9.07
CA VAL A 59 10.91 -6.10 -8.60
C VAL A 59 12.38 -6.02 -8.96
N THR A 60 13.16 -5.28 -8.18
CA THR A 60 14.59 -5.09 -8.43
C THR A 60 15.35 -6.41 -8.36
N GLU A 61 15.01 -7.27 -7.40
CA GLU A 61 15.52 -8.65 -7.32
C GLU A 61 14.38 -9.61 -6.97
N PRO A 62 14.10 -10.64 -7.80
CA PRO A 62 13.00 -11.58 -7.56
C PRO A 62 13.05 -12.19 -6.15
N LEU A 63 11.93 -12.05 -5.43
CA LEU A 63 11.74 -12.54 -4.05
C LEU A 63 12.73 -11.97 -3.01
N ARG A 64 13.54 -10.96 -3.35
CA ARG A 64 14.53 -10.36 -2.46
C ARG A 64 14.26 -8.89 -2.21
N THR A 65 14.24 -8.09 -3.26
CA THR A 65 14.20 -6.62 -3.18
C THR A 65 13.03 -6.10 -4.01
N TYR A 66 12.20 -5.28 -3.39
CA TYR A 66 10.99 -4.74 -4.00
C TYR A 66 10.84 -3.26 -3.64
N ARG A 67 10.62 -2.40 -4.63
CA ARG A 67 10.45 -0.97 -4.42
C ARG A 67 9.02 -0.55 -4.73
N ILE A 68 8.49 0.36 -3.92
CA ILE A 68 7.22 1.03 -4.16
C ILE A 68 7.46 2.53 -4.20
N SER A 69 6.90 3.19 -5.21
CA SER A 69 6.60 4.61 -5.13
C SER A 69 5.09 4.82 -5.17
N LEU A 70 4.57 5.58 -4.21
CA LEU A 70 3.18 6.04 -4.20
C LEU A 70 3.20 7.57 -4.18
N ARG A 71 2.45 8.21 -5.07
CA ARG A 71 2.17 9.64 -5.01
C ARG A 71 0.68 9.84 -5.16
N GLY A 72 0.09 10.65 -4.32
CA GLY A 72 -1.28 11.06 -4.57
C GLY A 72 -1.90 11.90 -3.48
N ARG A 73 -3.15 12.27 -3.73
CA ARG A 73 -3.95 13.05 -2.79
C ARG A 73 -4.84 12.12 -1.97
N GLY A 74 -4.50 11.97 -0.71
CA GLY A 74 -5.29 11.22 0.27
C GLY A 74 -6.17 12.11 1.13
N GLN A 75 -6.70 11.52 2.19
CA GLN A 75 -7.49 12.18 3.22
C GLN A 75 -6.98 11.80 4.62
N ALA A 76 -6.86 12.79 5.51
CA ALA A 76 -6.54 12.61 6.91
C ALA A 76 -7.84 12.57 7.74
N HIS A 77 -7.99 11.52 8.55
CA HIS A 77 -9.16 11.27 9.39
C HIS A 77 -8.77 11.21 10.86
N ASP A 78 -9.31 12.13 11.68
CA ASP A 78 -9.04 12.14 13.13
C ASP A 78 -9.72 10.97 13.85
N ASP A 79 -10.92 10.58 13.38
CA ASP A 79 -11.57 9.32 13.74
C ASP A 79 -11.26 8.29 12.64
N PRO A 80 -10.42 7.26 12.90
CA PRO A 80 -10.14 6.22 11.91
C PRO A 80 -11.39 5.48 11.44
N ALA A 81 -12.44 5.39 12.28
CA ALA A 81 -13.68 4.71 11.93
C ALA A 81 -14.51 5.49 10.89
N ALA A 82 -14.21 6.77 10.64
CA ALA A 82 -14.81 7.57 9.56
C ALA A 82 -14.64 6.90 8.18
N LEU A 83 -13.51 6.22 7.95
CA LEU A 83 -13.25 5.46 6.72
C LEU A 83 -14.29 4.36 6.48
N LEU A 84 -14.70 3.66 7.54
CA LEU A 84 -15.70 2.58 7.47
C LEU A 84 -17.11 3.10 7.19
N ARG A 85 -17.34 4.39 7.45
CA ARG A 85 -18.60 5.08 7.19
C ARG A 85 -18.57 5.92 5.91
N SER A 86 -17.46 5.86 5.16
CA SER A 86 -17.22 6.66 3.95
C SER A 86 -17.34 8.18 4.18
N GLU A 87 -17.01 8.64 5.39
CA GLU A 87 -16.97 10.06 5.72
C GLU A 87 -15.71 10.71 5.15
N ALA A 88 -15.82 11.93 4.62
CA ALA A 88 -14.69 12.66 4.06
C ALA A 88 -13.72 13.14 5.16
N GLY A 89 -12.42 12.97 4.92
CA GLY A 89 -11.36 13.55 5.73
C GLY A 89 -10.83 14.87 5.16
N ARG A 90 -9.80 15.43 5.82
CA ARG A 90 -9.09 16.60 5.30
C ARG A 90 -8.15 16.19 4.17
N PRO A 91 -8.16 16.84 2.99
CA PRO A 91 -7.27 16.46 1.90
C PRO A 91 -5.79 16.63 2.28
N VAL A 92 -4.95 15.67 1.90
CA VAL A 92 -3.52 15.67 2.21
C VAL A 92 -2.71 15.06 1.06
N ASP A 93 -1.60 15.69 0.67
CA ASP A 93 -0.67 15.11 -0.28
C ASP A 93 0.20 14.06 0.40
N VAL A 94 0.39 12.93 -0.29
CA VAL A 94 1.15 11.78 0.20
C VAL A 94 2.18 11.36 -0.83
N ILE A 95 3.41 11.18 -0.37
CA ILE A 95 4.51 10.63 -1.15
C ILE A 95 5.14 9.51 -0.33
N MET A 96 5.28 8.32 -0.92
CA MET A 96 6.02 7.20 -0.36
C MET A 96 7.07 6.74 -1.37
N ASP A 97 8.30 6.54 -0.92
CA ASP A 97 9.37 5.86 -1.68
C ASP A 97 10.04 4.87 -0.72
N LEU A 98 9.68 3.60 -0.87
CA LEU A 98 9.97 2.56 0.11
C LEU A 98 10.56 1.33 -0.59
N THR A 99 11.53 0.70 0.06
CA THR A 99 12.17 -0.53 -0.37
C THR A 99 11.99 -1.61 0.68
N TRP A 100 11.48 -2.77 0.27
CA TRP A 100 11.39 -3.97 1.07
C TRP A 100 12.55 -4.90 0.71
N THR A 101 13.31 -5.29 1.72
CA THR A 101 14.38 -6.29 1.61
C THR A 101 14.01 -7.53 2.40
N SER A 102 13.98 -8.69 1.75
CA SER A 102 13.51 -9.93 2.35
C SER A 102 14.51 -10.44 3.39
N VAL A 103 14.03 -10.76 4.60
CA VAL A 103 14.85 -11.27 5.72
C VAL A 103 14.52 -12.71 6.12
N GLY A 104 13.67 -13.38 5.32
CA GLY A 104 13.30 -14.76 5.54
C GLY A 104 12.89 -15.46 4.25
N ARG A 105 12.57 -16.75 4.38
CA ARG A 105 12.10 -17.55 3.25
C ARG A 105 10.63 -17.23 2.98
N PRO A 106 10.21 -17.10 1.71
CA PRO A 106 8.79 -16.99 1.38
C PRO A 106 7.99 -18.15 1.97
N TYR A 107 6.93 -17.81 2.71
CA TYR A 107 5.96 -18.77 3.21
C TYR A 107 4.85 -18.94 2.17
N GLN A 108 4.86 -20.07 1.46
CA GLN A 108 3.81 -20.41 0.49
C GLN A 108 2.65 -21.13 1.19
N TYR A 109 1.45 -20.58 1.06
CA TYR A 109 0.24 -21.20 1.58
C TYR A 109 -0.12 -22.46 0.78
N ARG A 110 -0.61 -23.50 1.48
CA ARG A 110 -0.99 -24.78 0.85
C ARG A 110 -2.43 -24.83 0.34
N ILE A 111 -3.32 -24.04 0.93
CA ILE A 111 -4.77 -24.08 0.68
C ILE A 111 -5.19 -23.02 -0.34
N SER A 112 -4.39 -21.98 -0.52
CA SER A 112 -4.74 -20.89 -1.43
C SER A 112 -3.49 -20.35 -2.13
N PRO A 113 -3.61 -19.91 -3.40
CA PRO A 113 -2.51 -19.30 -4.15
C PRO A 113 -2.12 -17.95 -3.54
N ARG A 114 -1.22 -18.00 -2.56
CA ARG A 114 -0.71 -16.88 -1.78
C ARG A 114 0.68 -17.21 -1.22
N TYR A 115 1.53 -16.20 -1.11
CA TYR A 115 2.73 -16.27 -0.30
C TYR A 115 2.97 -14.98 0.49
N GLU A 116 3.65 -15.11 1.62
CA GLU A 116 4.10 -14.00 2.46
C GLU A 116 5.63 -14.03 2.64
N ILE A 117 6.24 -12.87 2.76
CA ILE A 117 7.69 -12.73 2.93
C ILE A 117 7.98 -11.71 4.02
N PRO A 118 8.61 -12.09 5.15
CA PRO A 118 9.08 -11.12 6.13
C PRO A 118 10.22 -10.28 5.54
N CYS A 119 10.17 -8.97 5.77
CA CYS A 119 11.08 -8.00 5.19
C CYS A 119 11.58 -7.00 6.25
N THR A 120 12.67 -6.30 5.95
CA THR A 120 12.90 -4.95 6.47
C THR A 120 12.46 -3.92 5.45
N VAL A 121 12.11 -2.72 5.92
CA VAL A 121 11.66 -1.59 5.10
C VAL A 121 12.56 -0.38 5.34
N THR A 122 13.01 0.22 4.25
CA THR A 122 13.83 1.43 4.25
C THR A 122 13.29 2.42 3.23
N GLY A 123 13.33 3.72 3.55
CA GLY A 123 12.89 4.77 2.65
C GLY A 123 12.20 5.91 3.37
N THR A 124 11.37 6.66 2.65
CA THR A 124 10.71 7.86 3.16
C THR A 124 9.22 7.89 2.89
N VAL A 125 8.48 8.50 3.81
CA VAL A 125 7.07 8.87 3.63
C VAL A 125 6.91 10.34 3.98
N ALA A 126 6.34 11.13 3.09
CA ALA A 126 5.94 12.50 3.35
C ALA A 126 4.41 12.60 3.30
N ALA A 127 3.80 13.09 4.38
CA ALA A 127 2.36 13.28 4.50
C ALA A 127 2.03 14.30 5.59
N ASP A 128 0.99 15.12 5.38
CA ASP A 128 0.48 16.10 6.35
C ASP A 128 1.57 17.05 6.90
N GLY A 129 2.48 17.49 6.04
CA GLY A 129 3.61 18.36 6.42
C GLY A 129 4.73 17.67 7.21
N HIS A 130 4.64 16.35 7.42
CA HIS A 130 5.65 15.55 8.09
C HIS A 130 6.42 14.68 7.09
N THR A 131 7.70 14.46 7.38
CA THR A 131 8.53 13.46 6.69
C THR A 131 8.99 12.43 7.70
N TYR A 132 8.75 11.17 7.39
CA TYR A 132 9.15 9.99 8.17
C TYR A 132 10.25 9.26 7.41
N GLU A 133 11.33 8.95 8.12
CA GLU A 133 12.44 8.16 7.60
C GLU A 133 12.43 6.78 8.25
N PHE A 134 12.47 5.75 7.42
CA PHE A 134 12.54 4.35 7.82
C PHE A 134 13.91 3.80 7.47
N ALA A 135 14.55 3.16 8.44
CA ALA A 135 15.83 2.48 8.28
C ALA A 135 15.72 1.06 8.86
N ASP A 136 15.62 0.09 7.96
CA ASP A 136 15.55 -1.35 8.24
C ASP A 136 14.48 -1.74 9.28
N VAL A 137 13.32 -1.08 9.26
CA VAL A 137 12.23 -1.38 10.19
C VAL A 137 11.50 -2.67 9.80
N PRO A 138 10.86 -3.39 10.73
CA PRO A 138 10.10 -4.60 10.40
C PRO A 138 8.99 -4.34 9.37
N GLY A 139 8.83 -5.25 8.41
CA GLY A 139 7.72 -5.23 7.46
C GLY A 139 7.44 -6.60 6.85
N GLN A 140 6.49 -6.63 5.93
CA GLN A 140 6.06 -7.85 5.25
C GLN A 140 5.59 -7.51 3.84
N ARG A 141 5.78 -8.44 2.90
CA ARG A 141 5.09 -8.45 1.61
C ARG A 141 4.16 -9.64 1.53
N ASP A 142 2.99 -9.43 0.95
CA ASP A 142 2.02 -10.46 0.63
C ASP A 142 1.70 -10.40 -0.86
N HIS A 143 1.54 -11.56 -1.49
CA HIS A 143 0.99 -11.66 -2.83
C HIS A 143 0.02 -12.83 -2.91
N SER A 144 -1.17 -12.57 -3.43
CA SER A 144 -2.21 -13.57 -3.64
C SER A 144 -2.83 -13.42 -5.02
N TRP A 145 -3.31 -14.52 -5.58
CA TRP A 145 -3.97 -14.55 -6.89
C TRP A 145 -5.14 -15.56 -6.87
N ALA A 146 -5.74 -15.79 -8.04
CA ALA A 146 -6.94 -16.59 -8.29
C ALA A 146 -8.27 -15.95 -7.88
N SER A 147 -9.37 -16.58 -8.34
CA SER A 147 -10.74 -16.22 -7.96
C SER A 147 -10.88 -16.28 -6.45
N ARG A 148 -11.32 -15.16 -5.87
CA ARG A 148 -11.57 -15.04 -4.45
C ARG A 148 -12.84 -14.26 -4.20
N ASP A 149 -13.46 -14.68 -3.11
CA ASP A 149 -14.45 -13.93 -2.39
C ASP A 149 -13.70 -12.92 -1.49
N TRP A 150 -13.95 -11.63 -1.68
CA TRP A 150 -13.33 -10.54 -0.91
C TRP A 150 -14.38 -9.75 -0.10
N TRP A 151 -15.55 -10.36 0.17
CA TRP A 151 -16.66 -9.75 0.90
C TRP A 151 -16.81 -10.29 2.34
#